data_AF-A0A7K0XHA1-F1
#
_entry.id   AF-A0A7K0XHA1-F1
#
_cell.length_a   1.000
_cell.length_b   1.000
_cell.length_c   1.000
_cell.angle_alpha   90.00
_cell.angle_beta   90.00
_cell.angle_gamma   90.00
#
_symmetry.space_group_name_H-M   'P 1'
#
loop_
_entity.id
_entity.type
_entity.pdbx_description
1 polymer ?
#
loop_
_entity_poly.entity_id
_entity_poly.type
_entity_poly.pdbx_seq_one_letter_code
_entity_poly.pdbx_strand_id
1 'polypeptide(L)'
;MRAALIAREVVGEWGWPTYAKTSGGRGVHVYVPVIPRCSFVEVRHAAIAIGREVERRDPGLVTMSWWKEERGARVFIDYNQNAQDRSMASAFSVRANADATCSMPLDWDDLAECHPTDFTLATVPAIVAPESWSDPWSGMAARAVDLAPALDAWSRDVARGLPELPYPPDFPKMPGEPPRVQPSRRRQG
;
A
#
# COMPACT_ATOMS: atom_id res chain seq x y z
N MET A 1 -5.04 -11.01 -2.76
CA MET A 1 -3.63 -11.42 -2.62
C MET A 1 -2.78 -11.14 -3.85
N ARG A 2 -3.20 -11.53 -5.07
CA ARG A 2 -2.43 -11.33 -6.32
C ARG A 2 -1.82 -9.93 -6.54
N ALA A 3 -2.56 -8.84 -6.28
CA ALA A 3 -2.01 -7.48 -6.41
C ALA A 3 -0.82 -7.20 -5.47
N ALA A 4 -0.81 -7.78 -4.26
CA ALA A 4 0.30 -7.65 -3.32
C ALA A 4 1.54 -8.44 -3.78
N LEU A 5 1.36 -9.58 -4.45
CA LEU A 5 2.46 -10.35 -5.04
C LEU A 5 3.13 -9.57 -6.18
N ILE A 6 2.34 -8.93 -7.05
CA ILE A 6 2.91 -8.05 -8.09
C ILE A 6 3.67 -6.87 -7.44
N ALA A 7 3.13 -6.28 -6.36
CA ALA A 7 3.85 -5.24 -5.62
C ALA A 7 5.17 -5.74 -5.03
N ARG A 8 5.21 -6.96 -4.48
CA ARG A 8 6.44 -7.62 -4.02
C ARG A 8 7.46 -7.76 -5.15
N GLU A 9 7.03 -8.22 -6.32
CA GLU A 9 7.91 -8.39 -7.48
C GLU A 9 8.49 -7.05 -7.96
N VAL A 10 7.64 -6.03 -8.12
CA VAL A 10 8.05 -4.68 -8.52
C VAL A 10 9.10 -4.12 -7.56
N VAL A 11 8.85 -4.20 -6.26
CA VAL A 11 9.80 -3.70 -5.26
C VAL A 11 11.06 -4.58 -5.20
N GLY A 12 10.91 -5.88 -5.40
CA GLY A 12 11.99 -6.86 -5.41
C GLY A 12 13.01 -6.66 -6.53
N GLU A 13 12.63 -6.02 -7.65
CA GLU A 13 13.55 -5.68 -8.74
C GLU A 13 14.63 -4.67 -8.33
N TRP A 14 14.40 -3.90 -7.25
CA TRP A 14 15.42 -3.05 -6.64
C TRP A 14 16.20 -3.75 -5.52
N GLY A 15 15.95 -5.05 -5.30
CA GLY A 15 16.53 -5.82 -4.20
C GLY A 15 15.97 -5.45 -2.82
N TRP A 16 14.85 -4.72 -2.77
CA TRP A 16 14.27 -4.25 -1.51
C TRP A 16 13.44 -5.34 -0.83
N PRO A 17 13.49 -5.44 0.50
CA PRO A 17 12.61 -6.33 1.24
C PRO A 17 11.20 -5.76 1.33
N THR A 18 10.22 -6.65 1.35
CA THR A 18 8.82 -6.30 1.57
C THR A 18 8.21 -7.18 2.64
N TYR A 19 7.44 -6.56 3.53
CA TYR A 19 6.75 -7.21 4.64
C TYR A 19 5.26 -7.01 4.47
N ALA A 20 4.45 -8.05 4.69
CA ALA A 20 3.03 -7.98 4.43
C ALA A 20 2.19 -8.29 5.67
N LYS A 21 1.00 -7.69 5.70
CA LYS A 21 -0.04 -8.04 6.66
C LYS A 21 -1.42 -7.97 6.02
N THR A 22 -2.34 -8.81 6.51
CA THR A 22 -3.76 -8.57 6.26
C THR A 22 -4.16 -7.25 6.93
N SER A 23 -5.14 -6.53 6.36
CA SER A 23 -5.64 -5.32 7.01
C SER A 23 -6.65 -5.60 8.14
N GLY A 24 -7.11 -6.85 8.30
CA GLY A 24 -8.33 -7.19 9.05
C GLY A 24 -9.60 -6.68 8.34
N GLY A 25 -9.53 -6.51 7.02
CA GLY A 25 -10.66 -6.21 6.16
C GLY A 25 -10.44 -6.92 4.83
N ARG A 26 -10.80 -6.27 3.71
CA ARG A 26 -10.65 -6.86 2.37
C ARG A 26 -9.30 -6.62 1.71
N GLY A 27 -8.36 -5.96 2.41
CA GLY A 27 -7.12 -5.45 1.84
C GLY A 27 -5.87 -6.07 2.45
N VAL A 28 -4.73 -5.80 1.82
CA VAL A 28 -3.39 -6.16 2.27
C VAL A 28 -2.60 -4.86 2.41
N HIS A 29 -1.76 -4.78 3.45
CA HIS A 29 -0.76 -3.72 3.55
C HIS A 29 0.61 -4.33 3.27
N VAL A 30 1.40 -3.67 2.42
CA VAL A 30 2.78 -4.04 2.11
C VAL A 30 3.69 -2.92 2.60
N TYR A 31 4.71 -3.28 3.35
CA TYR A 31 5.66 -2.39 3.99
C TYR A 31 7.02 -2.56 3.36
N VAL A 32 7.70 -1.45 3.15
CA VAL A 32 9.12 -1.37 2.81
C VAL A 32 9.78 -0.54 3.91
N PRO A 33 10.74 -1.08 4.67
CA PRO A 33 11.47 -0.28 5.66
C PRO A 33 12.36 0.72 4.91
N VAL A 34 12.31 2.00 5.27
CA VAL A 34 13.06 3.06 4.58
C VAL A 34 14.00 3.79 5.53
N ILE A 35 15.13 4.25 5.01
CA ILE A 35 16.02 5.13 5.76
C ILE A 35 15.28 6.46 5.99
N PRO A 36 15.20 6.98 7.24
CA PRO A 36 14.36 8.13 7.57
C PRO A 36 15.04 9.46 7.16
N ARG A 37 15.22 9.66 5.85
CA ARG A 37 15.79 10.88 5.26
C ARG A 37 14.84 11.56 4.26
N CYS A 38 13.82 10.85 3.80
CA CYS A 38 12.82 11.36 2.86
C CYS A 38 11.66 12.05 3.60
N SER A 39 11.17 13.13 3.00
CA SER A 39 9.92 13.80 3.38
C SER A 39 8.69 12.94 3.03
N PHE A 40 7.54 13.27 3.63
CA PHE A 40 6.25 12.64 3.26
C PHE A 40 5.93 12.76 1.76
N VAL A 41 6.32 13.87 1.13
CA VAL A 41 6.11 14.09 -0.30
C VAL A 41 6.92 13.08 -1.11
N GLU A 42 8.21 12.91 -0.79
CA GLU A 42 9.08 11.95 -1.48
C GLU A 42 8.63 10.50 -1.25
N VAL A 43 8.26 10.12 -0.03
CA VAL A 43 7.73 8.78 0.26
C VAL A 43 6.44 8.52 -0.55
N ARG A 44 5.56 9.52 -0.66
CA ARG A 44 4.36 9.42 -1.48
C ARG A 44 4.69 9.32 -2.98
N HIS A 45 5.64 10.07 -3.49
CA HIS A 45 6.10 9.96 -4.88
C HIS A 45 6.66 8.59 -5.19
N ALA A 46 7.47 8.02 -4.28
CA ALA A 46 7.94 6.64 -4.40
C ALA A 46 6.76 5.64 -4.44
N ALA A 47 5.76 5.80 -3.57
CA ALA A 47 4.56 4.97 -3.57
C ALA A 47 3.74 5.10 -4.87
N ILE A 48 3.67 6.30 -5.47
CA ILE A 48 3.02 6.51 -6.78
C ILE A 48 3.79 5.79 -7.88
N ALA A 49 5.13 5.91 -7.92
CA ALA A 49 5.95 5.23 -8.92
C ALA A 49 5.80 3.70 -8.84
N ILE A 50 5.82 3.14 -7.63
CA ILE A 50 5.55 1.71 -7.39
C ILE A 50 4.14 1.35 -7.87
N GLY A 51 3.12 2.11 -7.46
CA GLY A 51 1.74 1.83 -7.81
C GLY A 51 1.47 1.88 -9.32
N ARG A 52 2.09 2.81 -10.04
CA ARG A 52 2.05 2.88 -11.50
C ARG A 52 2.66 1.66 -12.15
N GLU A 53 3.80 1.19 -11.64
CA GLU A 53 4.44 0.01 -12.18
C GLU A 53 3.61 -1.26 -11.94
N VAL A 54 2.99 -1.38 -10.77
CA VAL A 54 2.05 -2.48 -10.49
C VAL A 54 0.83 -2.41 -11.42
N GLU A 55 0.25 -1.21 -11.61
CA GLU A 55 -0.87 -1.01 -12.56
C GLU A 55 -0.47 -1.33 -14.00
N ARG A 56 0.77 -1.01 -14.43
CA ARG A 56 1.28 -1.35 -15.77
C ARG A 56 1.38 -2.86 -15.99
N ARG A 57 1.74 -3.64 -14.96
CA ARG A 57 1.85 -5.10 -15.06
C ARG A 57 0.51 -5.80 -15.15
N ASP A 58 -0.51 -5.28 -14.47
CA ASP A 58 -1.87 -5.83 -14.57
C ASP A 58 -2.93 -4.73 -14.46
N PRO A 59 -3.22 -4.00 -15.56
CA PRO A 59 -4.20 -2.91 -15.56
C PRO A 59 -5.65 -3.40 -15.44
N GLY A 60 -5.88 -4.71 -15.62
CA GLY A 60 -7.17 -5.37 -15.42
C GLY A 60 -7.44 -5.74 -13.96
N LEU A 61 -6.38 -5.86 -13.14
CA LEU A 61 -6.45 -6.18 -11.72
C LEU A 61 -6.29 -4.95 -10.83
N VAL A 62 -5.40 -4.03 -11.18
CA VAL A 62 -4.98 -2.91 -10.33
C VAL A 62 -5.36 -1.58 -10.95
N THR A 63 -5.59 -0.57 -10.12
CA THR A 63 -5.82 0.80 -10.55
C THR A 63 -5.21 1.84 -9.62
N MET A 64 -4.72 2.94 -10.20
CA MET A 64 -4.31 4.16 -9.49
C MET A 64 -5.38 5.26 -9.55
N SER A 65 -6.56 4.97 -10.12
CA SER A 65 -7.66 5.94 -10.21
C SER A 65 -8.18 6.34 -8.84
N TRP A 66 -8.01 7.62 -8.50
CA TRP A 66 -8.47 8.19 -7.24
C TRP A 66 -9.99 8.05 -7.07
N TRP A 67 -10.74 8.17 -8.17
CA TRP A 67 -12.20 8.16 -8.14
C TRP A 67 -12.78 6.76 -8.08
N LYS A 68 -13.61 6.49 -7.06
CA LYS A 68 -14.24 5.17 -6.88
C LYS A 68 -15.01 4.70 -8.12
N GLU A 69 -15.68 5.60 -8.83
CA GLU A 69 -16.43 5.30 -10.06
C GLU A 69 -15.54 4.83 -11.22
N GLU A 70 -14.27 5.24 -11.25
CA GLU A 70 -13.31 4.85 -12.30
C GLU A 70 -12.59 3.53 -11.98
N ARG A 71 -12.67 3.04 -10.74
CA ARG A 71 -11.92 1.84 -10.32
C ARG A 71 -12.49 0.57 -10.91
N GLY A 72 -13.80 0.50 -11.10
CA GLY A 72 -14.49 -0.74 -11.48
C GLY A 72 -14.27 -1.83 -10.42
N ALA A 73 -14.01 -3.07 -10.84
CA ALA A 73 -13.74 -4.20 -9.96
C ALA A 73 -12.26 -4.34 -9.53
N ARG A 74 -11.42 -3.35 -9.84
CA ARG A 74 -9.97 -3.40 -9.64
C ARG A 74 -9.55 -3.05 -8.22
N VAL A 75 -8.42 -3.58 -7.81
CA VAL A 75 -7.73 -3.23 -6.56
C VAL A 75 -7.12 -1.84 -6.69
N PHE A 76 -7.54 -0.92 -5.83
CA PHE A 76 -6.94 0.41 -5.76
C PHE A 76 -5.69 0.39 -4.88
N ILE A 77 -4.57 0.86 -5.42
CA ILE A 77 -3.37 1.14 -4.61
C ILE A 77 -3.54 2.53 -4.01
N ASP A 78 -3.75 2.59 -2.71
CA ASP A 78 -3.96 3.84 -1.98
C ASP A 78 -2.63 4.54 -1.68
N TYR A 79 -2.06 5.15 -2.72
CA TYR A 79 -0.83 5.94 -2.63
C TYR A 79 -0.92 7.08 -1.61
N ASN A 80 -2.13 7.57 -1.31
CA ASN A 80 -2.35 8.60 -0.31
C ASN A 80 -2.23 8.11 1.12
N GLN A 81 -2.08 6.80 1.40
CA GLN A 81 -1.71 6.31 2.74
C GLN A 81 -0.32 6.78 3.19
N ASN A 82 0.52 7.21 2.25
CA ASN A 82 1.85 7.76 2.52
C ASN A 82 1.87 9.28 2.68
N ALA A 83 0.71 9.95 2.61
CA ALA A 83 0.63 11.35 3.01
C ALA A 83 0.72 11.48 4.54
N GLN A 84 1.01 12.67 5.03
CA GLN A 84 0.99 12.99 6.47
C GLN A 84 -0.42 12.76 7.05
N ASP A 85 -0.54 12.45 8.34
CA ASP A 85 -1.82 12.35 9.07
C ASP A 85 -2.87 11.38 8.49
N ARG A 86 -2.40 10.27 7.91
CA ARG A 86 -3.27 9.20 7.38
C ARG A 86 -3.40 8.07 8.37
N SER A 87 -4.63 7.60 8.57
CA SER A 87 -4.91 6.50 9.49
C SER A 87 -4.56 5.15 8.87
N MET A 88 -3.74 4.37 9.58
CA MET A 88 -3.39 3.01 9.22
C MET A 88 -3.46 2.11 10.44
N ALA A 89 -4.19 1.00 10.35
CA ALA A 89 -4.24 0.00 11.42
C ALA A 89 -2.83 -0.61 11.62
N SER A 90 -2.36 -0.65 12.88
CA SER A 90 -1.05 -1.22 13.22
C SER A 90 -1.06 -2.73 13.06
N ALA A 91 0.12 -3.35 12.97
CA ALA A 91 0.28 -4.79 13.14
C ALA A 91 -0.41 -5.25 14.44
N PHE A 92 -1.06 -6.41 14.39
CA PHE A 92 -1.82 -7.05 15.47
C PHE A 92 -3.05 -6.28 16.00
N SER A 93 -3.35 -5.08 15.50
CA SER A 93 -4.55 -4.35 15.92
C SER A 93 -5.84 -5.08 15.51
N VAL A 94 -6.79 -5.11 16.44
CA VAL A 94 -8.16 -5.58 16.19
C VAL A 94 -8.92 -4.53 15.37
N ARG A 95 -9.75 -4.99 14.44
CA ARG A 95 -10.63 -4.14 13.63
C ARG A 95 -12.04 -4.14 14.21
N ALA A 96 -12.70 -2.97 14.15
CA ALA A 96 -14.09 -2.80 14.54
C ALA A 96 -15.03 -3.38 13.46
N ASN A 97 -15.09 -4.70 13.37
CA ASN A 97 -16.04 -5.45 12.56
C ASN A 97 -16.64 -6.60 13.38
N ALA A 98 -17.68 -7.26 12.84
CA ALA A 98 -18.45 -8.28 13.56
C ALA A 98 -17.59 -9.46 14.03
N ASP A 99 -16.54 -9.78 13.26
CA ASP A 99 -15.68 -10.94 13.52
C ASP A 99 -14.45 -10.60 14.38
N ALA A 100 -14.29 -9.33 14.79
CA ALA A 100 -13.12 -8.83 15.51
C ALA A 100 -11.78 -9.25 14.88
N THR A 101 -11.69 -9.18 13.54
CA THR A 101 -10.48 -9.61 12.81
C THR A 101 -9.27 -8.76 13.19
N CYS A 102 -8.08 -9.34 13.11
CA CYS A 102 -6.82 -8.68 13.38
C CYS A 102 -6.09 -8.30 12.08
N SER A 103 -5.33 -7.21 12.13
CA SER A 103 -4.36 -6.85 11.09
C SER A 103 -3.09 -7.69 11.26
N MET A 104 -3.08 -8.91 10.73
CA MET A 104 -2.07 -9.95 11.02
C MET A 104 -0.84 -9.86 10.11
N PRO A 105 0.38 -9.65 10.64
CA PRO A 105 1.65 -9.86 9.93
C PRO A 105 1.82 -11.31 9.50
N LEU A 106 2.24 -11.53 8.26
CA LEU A 106 2.39 -12.85 7.66
C LEU A 106 3.62 -12.91 6.77
N ASP A 107 4.19 -14.10 6.64
CA ASP A 107 5.07 -14.41 5.52
C ASP A 107 4.28 -14.46 4.21
N TRP A 108 5.01 -14.39 3.09
CA TRP A 108 4.38 -14.29 1.78
C TRP A 108 3.63 -15.55 1.36
N ASP A 109 4.08 -16.72 1.80
CA ASP A 109 3.44 -18.00 1.51
C ASP A 109 2.11 -18.10 2.26
N ASP A 110 2.08 -17.79 3.55
CA ASP A 110 0.86 -17.72 4.35
C ASP A 110 -0.14 -16.67 3.81
N LEU A 111 0.37 -15.50 3.41
CA LEU A 111 -0.47 -14.45 2.84
C LEU A 111 -1.18 -14.92 1.56
N ALA A 112 -0.56 -15.79 0.76
CA ALA A 112 -1.13 -16.27 -0.49
C ALA A 112 -2.36 -17.17 -0.29
N GLU A 113 -2.42 -17.87 0.86
CA GLU A 113 -3.42 -18.90 1.14
C GLU A 113 -4.46 -18.47 2.20
N CYS A 114 -4.17 -17.46 3.01
CA CYS A 114 -5.03 -17.07 4.12
C CYS A 114 -6.33 -16.35 3.71
N HIS A 115 -7.31 -16.42 4.61
CA HIS A 115 -8.46 -15.52 4.64
C HIS A 115 -8.37 -14.58 5.87
N PRO A 116 -8.75 -13.29 5.77
CA PRO A 116 -8.65 -12.37 6.90
C PRO A 116 -9.40 -12.80 8.16
N THR A 117 -10.46 -13.60 8.04
CA THR A 117 -11.24 -14.12 9.19
C THR A 117 -10.53 -15.25 9.93
N ASP A 118 -9.43 -15.79 9.40
CA ASP A 118 -8.59 -16.75 10.10
C ASP A 118 -7.88 -16.08 11.28
N PHE A 119 -7.72 -14.75 11.22
CA PHE A 119 -7.03 -13.94 12.21
C PHE A 119 -8.02 -13.03 12.93
N THR A 120 -8.40 -13.41 14.15
CA THR A 120 -9.30 -12.65 15.02
C THR A 120 -8.69 -12.46 16.39
N LEU A 121 -9.31 -11.61 17.21
CA LEU A 121 -8.96 -11.46 18.62
C LEU A 121 -8.90 -12.82 19.34
N ALA A 122 -9.75 -13.78 18.96
CA ALA A 122 -9.82 -15.10 19.58
C ALA A 122 -8.77 -16.09 19.04
N THR A 123 -8.36 -15.98 17.78
CA THR A 123 -7.46 -16.97 17.14
C THR A 123 -6.00 -16.57 17.17
N VAL A 124 -5.68 -15.27 17.05
CA VAL A 124 -4.29 -14.78 16.96
C VAL A 124 -3.41 -15.21 18.15
N PRO A 125 -3.86 -15.15 19.42
CA PRO A 125 -3.02 -15.57 20.54
C PRO A 125 -2.52 -17.02 20.43
N ALA A 126 -3.35 -17.94 19.93
CA ALA A 126 -2.97 -19.34 19.75
C ALA A 126 -1.95 -19.55 18.62
N ILE A 127 -1.91 -18.63 17.65
CA ILE A 127 -0.96 -18.65 16.53
C ILE A 127 0.42 -18.16 16.97
N VAL A 128 0.48 -17.06 17.73
CA VAL A 128 1.74 -16.34 18.02
C VAL A 128 2.37 -16.71 19.37
N ALA A 129 1.62 -17.31 20.30
CA ALA A 129 2.13 -17.71 21.61
C ALA A 129 3.11 -18.90 21.61
N PRO A 130 3.01 -19.91 20.72
CA PRO A 130 3.95 -21.03 20.71
C PRO A 130 5.39 -20.59 20.41
N GLU A 131 6.37 -21.18 21.10
CA GLU A 131 7.81 -20.89 20.88
C GLU A 131 8.28 -21.23 19.46
N SER A 132 7.57 -22.12 18.77
CA SER A 132 7.82 -22.47 17.36
C SER A 132 7.44 -21.37 16.39
N TRP A 133 6.63 -20.38 16.80
CA TRP A 133 6.23 -19.29 15.93
C TRP A 133 7.39 -18.32 15.73
N SER A 134 7.66 -17.97 14.48
CA SER A 134 8.66 -16.96 14.11
C SER A 134 7.96 -15.71 13.65
N ASP A 135 8.44 -14.55 14.08
CA ASP A 135 7.90 -13.26 13.62
C ASP A 135 8.30 -13.03 12.15
N PRO A 136 7.33 -13.00 11.21
CA PRO A 136 7.61 -12.79 9.79
C PRO A 136 8.20 -11.39 9.50
N TRP A 137 8.10 -10.46 10.46
CA TRP A 137 8.64 -9.11 10.35
C TRP A 137 9.94 -8.93 11.14
N SER A 138 10.52 -10.01 11.67
CA SER A 138 11.78 -9.99 12.39
C SER A 138 12.89 -9.34 11.56
N GLY A 139 13.63 -8.42 12.17
CA GLY A 139 14.73 -7.71 11.52
C GLY A 139 14.31 -6.65 10.48
N MET A 140 13.02 -6.34 10.31
CA MET A 140 12.54 -5.38 9.30
C MET A 140 13.28 -4.05 9.34
N ALA A 141 13.43 -3.43 10.52
CA ALA A 141 14.09 -2.14 10.65
C ALA A 141 15.57 -2.16 10.22
N ALA A 142 16.27 -3.28 10.43
CA ALA A 142 17.68 -3.43 10.06
C ALA A 142 17.90 -3.53 8.54
N ARG A 143 16.83 -3.77 7.77
CA ARG A 143 16.87 -3.90 6.30
C ARG A 143 16.32 -2.67 5.59
N ALA A 144 16.37 -1.50 6.24
CA ALA A 144 15.91 -0.24 5.68
C ALA A 144 16.66 0.12 4.38
N VAL A 145 15.91 0.60 3.38
CA VAL A 145 16.43 0.92 2.04
C VAL A 145 16.43 2.41 1.75
N ASP A 146 17.27 2.80 0.79
CA ASP A 146 17.24 4.13 0.18
C ASP A 146 16.17 4.18 -0.91
N LEU A 147 15.29 5.20 -0.88
CA LEU A 147 14.19 5.36 -1.85
C LEU A 147 14.63 5.93 -3.20
N ALA A 148 15.90 6.30 -3.40
CA ALA A 148 16.41 6.88 -4.64
C ALA A 148 15.95 6.14 -5.92
N PRO A 149 16.03 4.79 -6.03
CA PRO A 149 15.50 4.06 -7.19
C PRO A 149 14.02 4.34 -7.53
N ALA A 150 13.16 4.45 -6.52
CA ALA A 150 11.73 4.76 -6.72
C ALA A 150 11.49 6.23 -7.05
N LEU A 151 12.30 7.14 -6.49
CA LEU A 151 12.27 8.57 -6.82
C LEU A 151 12.78 8.84 -8.24
N ASP A 152 13.75 8.06 -8.72
CA ASP A 152 14.19 8.10 -10.11
C ASP A 152 13.10 7.58 -11.05
N ALA A 153 12.38 6.51 -10.66
CA ALA A 153 11.22 6.02 -11.41
C ALA A 153 10.11 7.07 -11.48
N TRP A 154 9.80 7.74 -10.37
CA TRP A 154 8.89 8.88 -10.33
C TRP A 154 9.32 9.99 -11.31
N SER A 155 10.60 10.38 -11.25
CA SER A 155 11.16 11.43 -12.11
C SER A 155 11.06 11.07 -13.60
N ARG A 156 11.28 9.80 -13.96
CA ARG A 156 11.08 9.30 -15.33
C ARG A 156 9.61 9.35 -15.76
N ASP A 157 8.69 8.99 -14.87
CA ASP A 157 7.26 9.07 -15.16
C ASP A 157 6.81 10.53 -15.38
N VAL A 158 7.30 11.47 -14.58
CA VAL A 158 7.05 12.91 -14.76
C VAL A 158 7.63 13.41 -16.08
N ALA A 159 8.86 13.01 -16.44
CA ALA A 159 9.49 13.35 -17.73
C ALA A 159 8.71 12.79 -18.93
N ARG A 160 7.95 11.70 -18.75
CA ARG A 160 7.02 11.13 -19.74
C ARG A 160 5.66 11.83 -19.77
N GLY A 161 5.45 12.85 -18.95
CA GLY A 161 4.22 13.62 -18.88
C GLY A 161 3.14 13.03 -17.98
N LEU A 162 3.48 12.05 -17.13
CA LEU A 162 2.53 11.54 -16.13
C LEU A 162 2.38 12.57 -15.00
N PRO A 163 1.15 13.00 -14.66
CA PRO A 163 0.93 14.12 -13.74
C PRO A 163 1.16 13.72 -12.28
N GLU A 164 1.07 14.68 -11.37
CA GLU A 164 0.81 14.37 -9.97
C GLU A 164 -0.55 13.65 -9.82
N LEU A 165 -0.72 12.83 -8.78
CA LEU A 165 -2.00 12.22 -8.47
C LEU A 165 -2.75 13.02 -7.39
N PRO A 166 -4.09 13.06 -7.40
CA PRO A 166 -4.86 13.82 -6.42
C PRO A 166 -4.51 13.46 -4.98
N TYR A 167 -4.27 14.47 -4.16
CA TYR A 167 -4.32 14.34 -2.72
C TYR A 167 -5.78 14.25 -2.24
N PRO A 168 -6.01 13.78 -0.99
CA PRO A 168 -7.30 13.91 -0.34
C PRO A 168 -7.77 15.38 -0.28
N PRO A 169 -9.08 15.65 -0.26
CA PRO A 169 -9.62 17.02 -0.40
C PRO A 169 -9.13 18.01 0.66
N ASP A 170 -8.78 17.50 1.84
CA ASP A 170 -8.32 18.20 3.04
C ASP A 170 -6.85 18.67 2.99
N PHE A 171 -6.06 18.26 2.01
CA PHE A 171 -4.64 18.65 1.89
C PHE A 171 -4.45 19.93 1.07
N PRO A 172 -3.36 20.70 1.26
CA PRO A 172 -2.96 21.74 0.30
C PRO A 172 -2.78 21.16 -1.11
N LYS A 173 -3.02 21.98 -2.15
CA LYS A 173 -2.87 21.55 -3.56
C LYS A 173 -1.40 21.56 -4.00
N MET A 174 -0.96 20.49 -4.63
CA MET A 174 0.41 20.38 -5.14
C MET A 174 0.54 20.89 -6.59
N PRO A 175 1.72 21.40 -6.99
CA PRO A 175 2.01 21.71 -8.40
C PRO A 175 1.78 20.49 -9.31
N GLY A 176 1.12 20.70 -10.44
CA GLY A 176 0.81 19.61 -11.38
C GLY A 176 -0.32 18.67 -10.96
N GLU A 177 -0.97 18.90 -9.81
CA GLU A 177 -2.08 18.08 -9.33
C GLU A 177 -3.37 18.32 -10.15
N PRO A 178 -3.97 17.26 -10.71
CA PRO A 178 -5.22 17.38 -11.47
C PRO A 178 -6.37 17.84 -10.56
N PRO A 179 -7.48 18.35 -11.14
CA PRO A 179 -8.64 18.77 -10.35
C PRO A 179 -9.19 17.65 -9.47
N ARG A 180 -9.39 17.95 -8.18
CA ARG A 180 -10.00 17.06 -7.18
C ARG A 180 -11.53 16.99 -7.26
N VAL A 181 -12.11 17.30 -8.41
CA VAL A 181 -13.57 17.23 -8.63
C VAL A 181 -13.94 15.91 -9.29
N GLN A 182 -15.00 15.25 -8.78
CA GLN A 182 -15.45 13.97 -9.31
C GLN A 182 -15.73 14.09 -10.82
N PRO A 183 -15.33 13.10 -11.64
CA PRO A 183 -15.55 13.12 -13.09
C PRO A 183 -17.03 13.37 -13.43
N SER A 184 -17.95 12.71 -12.72
CA SER A 184 -19.40 12.91 -12.82
C SER A 184 -19.88 14.33 -12.52
N ARG A 185 -19.10 15.17 -11.83
CA ARG A 185 -19.40 16.57 -11.50
C ARG A 185 -18.63 17.58 -12.35
N ARG A 186 -17.79 17.13 -13.28
CA ARG A 186 -16.90 17.99 -14.08
C ARG A 186 -17.60 18.75 -15.22
N ARG A 187 -18.92 18.53 -15.42
CA ARG A 187 -19.77 19.14 -16.47
C ARG A 187 -21.20 19.45 -15.98
N GLN A 188 -21.34 20.20 -14.89
CA GLN A 188 -22.65 20.77 -14.48
C GLN A 188 -22.60 22.30 -14.32
N GLY A 189 -21.67 22.99 -14.99
CA GLY A 189 -21.57 24.45 -15.01
C GLY A 189 -21.05 24.93 -16.34
#